data_AF-A0A2A3ASS1-F1
#
_entry.id   AF-A0A2A3ASS1-F1
#
_cell.length_a   1.000
_cell.length_b   1.000
_cell.length_c   1.000
_cell.angle_alpha   90.00
_cell.angle_beta   90.00
_cell.angle_gamma   90.00
#
_symmetry.space_group_name_H-M   'P 1'
#
loop_
_entity.id
_entity.type
_entity.pdbx_description
1 polymer ?
#
loop_
_entity_poly.entity_id
_entity_poly.type
_entity_poly.pdbx_seq_one_letter_code
_entity_poly.pdbx_strand_id
1 'polypeptide(L)'
;MASRRKYVIDGFEYSPSAFRKLSRSRKKELMVQWFHEHFEDPAVRLPYESAEGGYQWIWGGPYSADDEIQSEFSDVASFELMQEAVDEVQSDGLFDWAPVAESQSDDNASFESSAFDLEDFVGTRRDSAAASKGDLDQLKSEMLAQLAELKEQLQLGLHGYGMIGHNRPPGPIEDSPVSAQDATEALNEIAKIEAEAEKPEPAIDTVNESVGFLRRMAGSIAVWLRDRANAQIDAAITLGVGGGVALYAQRLLALLGTATESVWAWLHALPWPF
;
A
#
# COMPACT_ATOMS: atom_id res chain seq x y z
N MET A 1 15.13 -26.58 -6.51
CA MET A 1 16.45 -25.91 -6.41
C MET A 1 16.16 -24.43 -6.17
N ALA A 2 16.58 -23.86 -5.05
CA ALA A 2 16.30 -22.45 -4.75
C ALA A 2 17.05 -21.57 -5.77
N SER A 3 16.30 -20.75 -6.52
CA SER A 3 16.88 -19.74 -7.42
C SER A 3 17.83 -18.87 -6.60
N ARG A 4 19.09 -18.76 -7.02
CA ARG A 4 20.04 -17.85 -6.38
C ARG A 4 19.65 -16.45 -6.83
N ARG A 5 18.94 -15.70 -5.97
CA ARG A 5 18.67 -14.27 -6.17
C ARG A 5 19.97 -13.57 -6.58
N LYS A 6 19.90 -12.73 -7.61
CA LYS A 6 21.02 -11.91 -8.09
C LYS A 6 20.47 -10.51 -8.32
N TYR A 7 21.20 -9.50 -7.84
CA TYR A 7 20.84 -8.09 -8.01
C TYR A 7 21.84 -7.47 -8.98
N VAL A 8 21.39 -6.71 -9.98
CA VAL A 8 22.28 -6.11 -10.99
C VAL A 8 22.33 -4.60 -10.80
N ILE A 9 23.52 -4.00 -10.80
CA ILE A 9 23.72 -2.55 -10.93
C ILE A 9 24.95 -2.29 -11.80
N ASP A 10 24.87 -1.32 -12.70
CA ASP A 10 25.97 -0.92 -13.60
C ASP A 10 26.61 -2.10 -14.36
N GLY A 11 25.82 -3.15 -14.64
CA GLY A 11 26.29 -4.39 -15.29
C GLY A 11 27.02 -5.37 -14.36
N PHE A 12 27.05 -5.13 -13.05
CA PHE A 12 27.64 -6.03 -12.05
C PHE A 12 26.56 -6.82 -11.32
N GLU A 13 26.69 -8.15 -11.30
CA GLU A 13 25.84 -9.04 -10.51
C GLU A 13 26.31 -9.14 -9.06
N TYR A 14 25.40 -8.88 -8.12
CA TYR A 14 25.61 -9.03 -6.68
C TYR A 14 24.79 -10.20 -6.15
N SER A 15 25.45 -11.12 -5.47
CA SER A 15 24.77 -12.14 -4.67
C SER A 15 24.24 -11.53 -3.35
N PRO A 16 23.29 -12.18 -2.65
CA PRO A 16 22.81 -11.74 -1.34
C PRO A 16 23.93 -11.51 -0.32
N SER A 17 24.98 -12.33 -0.35
CA SER A 17 26.14 -12.17 0.53
C SER A 17 27.06 -11.02 0.12
N ALA A 18 27.15 -10.70 -1.18
CA ALA A 18 27.86 -9.52 -1.67
C ALA A 18 27.07 -8.25 -1.35
N PHE A 19 25.76 -8.26 -1.56
CA PHE A 19 24.84 -7.17 -1.22
C PHE A 19 24.98 -6.74 0.24
N ARG A 20 24.98 -7.70 1.19
CA ARG A 20 25.13 -7.42 2.63
C ARG A 20 26.40 -6.63 2.98
N LYS A 21 27.47 -6.76 2.19
CA LYS A 21 28.76 -6.09 2.41
C LYS A 21 28.86 -4.70 1.79
N LEU A 22 27.88 -4.30 0.99
CA LEU A 22 27.85 -2.97 0.37
C LEU A 22 27.60 -1.87 1.40
N SER A 23 28.02 -0.66 1.06
CA SER A 23 27.70 0.55 1.83
C SER A 23 26.19 0.80 1.82
N ARG A 24 25.69 1.50 2.84
CA ARG A 24 24.25 1.84 2.96
C ARG A 24 23.72 2.51 1.70
N SER A 25 24.43 3.54 1.21
CA SER A 25 24.04 4.28 0.00
C SER A 25 23.95 3.38 -1.23
N ARG A 26 24.89 2.44 -1.41
CA ARG A 26 24.89 1.53 -2.57
C ARG A 26 23.78 0.48 -2.48
N LYS A 27 23.45 0.03 -1.27
CA LYS A 27 22.29 -0.86 -1.05
C LYS A 27 20.97 -0.16 -1.38
N LYS A 28 20.82 1.11 -0.99
CA LYS A 28 19.64 1.92 -1.33
C LYS A 28 19.50 2.05 -2.85
N GLU A 29 20.57 2.43 -3.53
CA GLU A 29 20.62 2.54 -4.99
C GLU A 29 20.23 1.21 -5.68
N LEU A 30 20.73 0.07 -5.18
CA LEU A 30 20.35 -1.27 -5.62
C LEU A 30 18.86 -1.56 -5.52
N MET A 31 18.23 -1.22 -4.40
CA MET A 31 16.80 -1.45 -4.20
C MET A 31 15.96 -0.58 -5.14
N VAL A 32 16.33 0.70 -5.27
CA VAL A 32 15.63 1.66 -6.15
C VAL A 32 15.75 1.24 -7.62
N GLN A 33 16.96 0.88 -8.06
CA GLN A 33 17.18 0.42 -9.43
C GLN A 33 16.42 -0.89 -9.69
N TRP A 34 16.53 -1.87 -8.80
CA TRP A 34 15.79 -3.13 -8.91
C TRP A 34 14.29 -2.87 -9.05
N PHE A 35 13.74 -1.96 -8.24
CA PHE A 35 12.33 -1.63 -8.29
C PHE A 35 11.93 -1.08 -9.67
N HIS A 36 12.66 -0.11 -10.21
CA HIS A 36 12.39 0.44 -11.55
C HIS A 36 12.66 -0.53 -12.72
N GLU A 37 13.41 -1.61 -12.50
CA GLU A 37 13.57 -2.70 -13.47
C GLU A 37 12.37 -3.66 -13.50
N HIS A 38 11.64 -3.79 -12.38
CA HIS A 38 10.52 -4.70 -12.22
C HIS A 38 9.16 -4.00 -12.30
N PHE A 39 9.13 -2.71 -11.98
CA PHE A 39 7.93 -1.89 -11.91
C PHE A 39 8.14 -0.56 -12.63
N GLU A 40 7.11 -0.11 -13.33
CA GLU A 40 7.10 1.12 -14.10
C GLU A 40 5.86 1.96 -13.80
N ASP A 41 5.94 3.23 -14.18
CA ASP A 41 4.82 4.15 -14.09
C ASP A 41 3.65 3.62 -14.94
N PRO A 42 2.44 3.49 -14.38
CA PRO A 42 1.26 3.06 -15.12
C PRO A 42 1.01 3.90 -16.38
N ALA A 43 1.40 5.18 -16.39
CA ALA A 43 1.33 6.08 -17.55
C ALA A 43 2.07 5.59 -18.79
N VAL A 44 3.10 4.74 -18.62
CA VAL A 44 3.95 4.28 -19.71
C VAL A 44 3.17 3.38 -20.67
N ARG A 45 2.25 2.58 -20.13
CA ARG A 45 1.71 1.42 -20.87
C ARG A 45 0.25 1.10 -20.56
N LEU A 46 -0.26 1.48 -19.39
CA LEU A 46 -1.65 1.21 -19.07
C LEU A 46 -2.53 2.21 -19.83
N PRO A 47 -3.62 1.73 -20.47
CA PRO A 47 -4.62 2.62 -21.01
C PRO A 47 -5.15 3.53 -19.90
N TYR A 48 -5.19 4.84 -20.17
CA TYR A 48 -5.81 5.82 -19.28
C TYR A 48 -7.18 6.19 -19.84
N GLU A 49 -8.25 5.93 -19.07
CA GLU A 49 -9.59 6.38 -19.44
C GLU A 49 -9.79 7.81 -18.96
N SER A 50 -9.99 8.73 -19.90
CA SER A 50 -10.10 10.16 -19.65
C SER A 50 -11.49 10.62 -19.22
N ALA A 51 -12.53 9.82 -19.50
CA ALA A 51 -13.90 10.14 -19.10
C ALA A 51 -14.14 9.93 -17.59
N GLU A 52 -13.51 8.89 -17.03
CA GLU A 52 -13.64 8.46 -15.63
C GLU A 52 -12.37 8.78 -14.81
N GLY A 53 -11.22 8.95 -15.47
CA GLY A 53 -9.97 9.38 -14.85
C GLY A 53 -9.27 8.24 -14.11
N GLY A 54 -8.62 7.33 -14.84
CA GLY A 54 -7.87 6.24 -14.20
C GLY A 54 -7.11 5.33 -15.15
N TYR A 55 -6.15 4.58 -14.60
CA TYR A 55 -5.40 3.54 -15.32
C TYR A 55 -6.12 2.20 -15.28
N GLN A 56 -6.12 1.52 -16.43
CA GLN A 56 -6.68 0.18 -16.58
C GLN A 56 -5.60 -0.89 -16.33
N TRP A 57 -5.64 -1.57 -15.18
CA TRP A 57 -4.62 -2.53 -14.70
C TRP A 57 -4.67 -3.91 -15.38
N ILE A 58 -4.58 -3.94 -16.71
CA ILE A 58 -4.74 -5.16 -17.52
C ILE A 58 -3.59 -6.18 -17.39
N TRP A 59 -2.49 -5.82 -16.73
CA TRP A 59 -1.29 -6.66 -16.58
C TRP A 59 -0.89 -6.89 -15.12
N GLY A 60 -1.82 -6.68 -14.18
CA GLY A 60 -1.56 -6.77 -12.74
C GLY A 60 -1.29 -5.40 -12.10
N GLY A 61 -1.41 -5.35 -10.77
CA GLY A 61 -1.32 -4.12 -9.97
C GLY A 61 -2.70 -3.61 -9.50
N PRO A 62 -2.75 -2.44 -8.83
CA PRO A 62 -1.62 -1.58 -8.47
C PRO A 62 -0.69 -2.24 -7.45
N TYR A 63 0.62 -2.17 -7.69
CA TYR A 63 1.65 -2.64 -6.75
C TYR A 63 2.14 -1.49 -5.86
N SER A 64 2.36 -1.81 -4.59
CA SER A 64 2.98 -0.89 -3.62
C SER A 64 4.49 -1.08 -3.62
N ALA A 65 5.25 0.01 -3.75
CA ALA A 65 6.71 -0.06 -3.63
C ALA A 65 7.15 -0.59 -2.27
N ASP A 66 6.36 -0.33 -1.22
CA ASP A 66 6.62 -0.82 0.13
C ASP A 66 6.58 -2.35 0.21
N ASP A 67 5.48 -2.94 -0.25
CA ASP A 67 5.25 -4.38 -0.19
C ASP A 67 6.30 -5.15 -1.02
N GLU A 68 6.58 -4.66 -2.22
CA GLU A 68 7.50 -5.31 -3.16
C GLU A 68 8.96 -5.24 -2.68
N ILE A 69 9.41 -4.07 -2.23
CA ILE A 69 10.78 -3.90 -1.72
C ILE A 69 10.97 -4.69 -0.42
N GLN A 70 9.98 -4.68 0.49
CA GLN A 70 10.09 -5.46 1.73
C GLN A 70 10.08 -6.97 1.48
N SER A 71 9.22 -7.44 0.58
CA SER A 71 9.16 -8.86 0.20
C SER A 71 10.49 -9.37 -0.35
N GLU A 72 11.15 -8.58 -1.21
CA GLU A 72 12.41 -9.00 -1.84
C GLU A 72 13.64 -8.86 -0.93
N PHE A 73 13.74 -7.77 -0.15
CA PHE A 73 14.98 -7.42 0.55
C PHE A 73 14.98 -7.68 2.07
N SER A 74 13.87 -8.12 2.66
CA SER A 74 13.73 -8.31 4.12
C SER A 74 14.76 -9.27 4.74
N ASP A 75 15.34 -10.19 3.95
CA ASP A 75 16.36 -11.13 4.39
C ASP A 75 17.79 -10.60 4.29
N VAL A 76 18.02 -9.51 3.55
CA VAL A 76 19.35 -8.98 3.23
C VAL A 76 19.57 -7.53 3.68
N ALA A 77 18.51 -6.81 4.01
CA ALA A 77 18.56 -5.42 4.45
C ALA A 77 17.69 -5.16 5.69
N SER A 78 18.00 -4.07 6.40
CA SER A 78 17.14 -3.61 7.49
C SER A 78 15.88 -2.94 6.94
N PHE A 79 14.79 -3.05 7.68
CA PHE A 79 13.53 -2.36 7.40
C PHE A 79 13.75 -0.87 7.10
N GLU A 80 14.52 -0.17 7.94
CA GLU A 80 14.86 1.24 7.73
C GLU A 80 15.49 1.55 6.38
N LEU A 81 16.36 0.67 5.88
CA LEU A 81 17.05 0.88 4.61
C LEU A 81 16.14 0.60 3.40
N MET A 82 15.25 -0.38 3.54
CA MET A 82 14.21 -0.66 2.54
C MET A 82 13.25 0.52 2.44
N GLN A 83 12.83 1.07 3.58
CA GLN A 83 12.01 2.27 3.64
C GLN A 83 12.67 3.49 2.97
N GLU A 84 13.97 3.72 3.18
CA GLU A 84 14.70 4.78 2.47
C GLU A 84 14.70 4.60 0.94
N ALA A 85 14.67 3.35 0.46
CA ALA A 85 14.56 3.08 -0.96
C ALA A 85 13.13 3.30 -1.48
N VAL A 86 12.11 2.90 -0.73
CA VAL A 86 10.69 3.16 -1.03
C VAL A 86 10.45 4.67 -1.15
N ASP A 87 10.96 5.46 -0.19
CA ASP A 87 10.81 6.91 -0.22
C ASP A 87 11.45 7.54 -1.47
N GLU A 88 12.60 7.02 -1.91
CA GLU A 88 13.27 7.50 -3.13
C GLU A 88 12.44 7.18 -4.38
N VAL A 89 11.93 5.95 -4.46
CA VAL A 89 11.07 5.48 -5.56
C VAL A 89 9.80 6.32 -5.66
N GLN A 90 9.17 6.64 -4.52
CA GLN A 90 7.90 7.36 -4.46
C GLN A 90 8.07 8.89 -4.31
N SER A 91 9.29 9.41 -4.50
CA SER A 91 9.62 10.82 -4.28
C SER A 91 8.91 11.78 -5.27
N ASP A 92 8.45 11.27 -6.40
CA ASP A 92 7.66 11.98 -7.42
C ASP A 92 6.15 12.01 -7.10
N GLY A 93 5.72 11.36 -6.01
CA GLY A 93 4.33 11.26 -5.60
C GLY A 93 3.56 10.13 -6.29
N LEU A 94 4.24 9.21 -6.99
CA LEU A 94 3.65 8.00 -7.55
C LEU A 94 3.69 6.86 -6.54
N PHE A 95 2.52 6.31 -6.22
CA PHE A 95 2.36 5.25 -5.22
C PHE A 95 1.87 3.93 -5.80
N ASP A 96 1.23 3.97 -6.97
CA ASP A 96 0.64 2.82 -7.64
C ASP A 96 1.47 2.45 -8.86
N TRP A 97 2.06 1.25 -8.85
CA TRP A 97 3.03 0.84 -9.85
C TRP A 97 2.53 -0.33 -10.70
N ALA A 98 2.89 -0.32 -11.99
CA ALA A 98 2.58 -1.39 -12.93
C ALA A 98 3.82 -2.30 -13.11
N PRO A 99 3.65 -3.60 -13.38
CA PRO A 99 4.80 -4.46 -13.64
C PRO A 99 5.40 -4.18 -15.02
N VAL A 100 6.74 -4.21 -15.10
CA VAL A 100 7.47 -4.15 -16.37
C VAL A 100 7.19 -5.41 -17.18
N ALA A 101 7.01 -5.27 -18.49
CA ALA A 101 6.90 -6.44 -19.36
C ALA A 101 8.28 -7.06 -19.44
N GLU A 102 8.44 -8.28 -18.94
CA GLU A 102 9.66 -9.05 -19.16
C GLU A 102 10.01 -8.96 -20.65
N SER A 103 11.14 -8.32 -20.98
CA SER A 103 11.69 -8.41 -22.32
C SER A 103 11.98 -9.89 -22.55
N GLN A 104 11.22 -10.51 -23.45
CA GLN A 104 11.53 -11.84 -23.97
C GLN A 104 12.92 -11.79 -24.58
N SER A 105 13.94 -12.09 -23.78
CA SER A 105 15.25 -12.44 -24.30
C SER A 105 15.15 -13.88 -24.77
N ASP A 106 15.19 -14.02 -26.09
CA ASP A 106 15.32 -15.25 -26.86
C ASP A 106 16.10 -16.35 -26.13
N ASP A 107 15.40 -17.40 -25.70
CA ASP A 107 15.96 -18.74 -25.59
C ASP A 107 14.90 -19.77 -26.03
N ASN A 108 14.93 -20.03 -27.34
CA ASN A 108 14.54 -21.25 -28.04
C ASN A 108 13.94 -22.39 -27.16
N ALA A 109 12.63 -22.34 -26.92
CA ALA A 109 11.84 -23.53 -26.65
C ALA A 109 11.12 -23.91 -27.95
N SER A 110 11.74 -24.85 -28.67
CA SER A 110 11.17 -25.57 -29.80
C SER A 110 9.68 -25.82 -29.60
N PHE A 111 8.87 -25.21 -30.46
CA PHE A 111 7.47 -25.57 -30.66
C PHE A 111 7.40 -26.99 -31.22
N GLU A 112 7.47 -28.01 -30.35
CA GLU A 112 6.97 -29.33 -30.68
C GLU A 112 5.46 -29.35 -30.43
N SER A 113 4.74 -29.07 -31.50
CA SER A 113 3.35 -29.47 -31.69
C SER A 113 3.24 -30.99 -31.48
N SER A 114 2.84 -31.42 -30.29
CA SER A 114 2.23 -32.73 -30.12
C SER A 114 1.18 -32.73 -29.01
N ALA A 115 -0.07 -32.89 -29.47
CA ALA A 115 -1.26 -33.33 -28.73
C ALA A 115 -1.84 -32.35 -27.68
N PHE A 116 -2.49 -31.29 -28.18
CA PHE A 116 -3.64 -30.69 -27.52
C PHE A 116 -4.75 -31.75 -27.41
N ASP A 117 -5.02 -32.24 -26.20
CA ASP A 117 -6.24 -32.99 -25.92
C ASP A 117 -7.34 -31.99 -25.54
N LEU A 118 -8.14 -31.61 -26.54
CA LEU A 118 -9.12 -30.52 -26.49
C LEU A 118 -10.34 -30.85 -25.62
N GLU A 119 -10.42 -32.05 -25.05
CA GLU A 119 -11.50 -32.46 -24.15
C GLU A 119 -11.25 -32.11 -22.67
N ASP A 120 -10.00 -31.86 -22.24
CA ASP A 120 -9.73 -31.46 -20.84
C ASP A 120 -10.00 -29.95 -20.60
N PHE A 121 -9.90 -29.14 -21.65
CA PHE A 121 -10.17 -27.69 -21.63
C PHE A 121 -11.67 -27.35 -21.45
N VAL A 122 -12.57 -28.29 -21.75
CA VAL A 122 -14.02 -28.11 -21.53
C VAL A 122 -14.47 -28.67 -20.18
N GLY A 123 -13.63 -29.49 -19.51
CA GLY A 123 -13.98 -30.19 -18.27
C GLY A 123 -13.60 -29.49 -16.95
N THR A 124 -12.76 -28.45 -16.99
CA THR A 124 -12.26 -27.76 -15.79
C THR A 124 -12.47 -26.25 -15.79
N ARG A 125 -13.60 -25.79 -16.34
CA ARG A 125 -14.29 -24.62 -15.76
C ARG A 125 -14.90 -25.05 -14.42
N ARG A 126 -14.03 -25.34 -13.45
CA ARG A 126 -14.40 -25.50 -12.05
C ARG A 126 -14.60 -24.09 -11.51
N ASP A 127 -15.85 -23.64 -11.60
CA ASP A 127 -16.47 -22.69 -10.68
C ASP A 127 -15.54 -21.58 -10.13
N SER A 128 -15.19 -20.59 -10.97
CA SER A 128 -15.26 -19.21 -10.47
C SER A 128 -16.74 -18.89 -10.34
N ALA A 129 -17.37 -19.43 -9.30
CA ALA A 129 -18.65 -18.94 -8.86
C ALA A 129 -18.42 -17.46 -8.55
N ALA A 130 -19.07 -16.58 -9.31
CA ALA A 130 -19.25 -15.19 -8.90
C ALA A 130 -19.58 -15.21 -7.40
N ALA A 131 -18.84 -14.42 -6.60
CA ALA A 131 -19.03 -14.35 -5.15
C ALA A 131 -20.54 -14.38 -4.88
N SER A 132 -21.00 -15.35 -4.08
CA SER A 132 -22.43 -15.47 -3.85
C SER A 132 -22.92 -14.16 -3.22
N LYS A 133 -24.19 -13.80 -3.40
CA LYS A 133 -24.73 -12.60 -2.77
C LYS A 133 -24.45 -12.56 -1.25
N GLY A 134 -24.40 -13.74 -0.61
CA GLY A 134 -24.01 -13.87 0.80
C GLY A 134 -22.53 -13.56 1.08
N ASP A 135 -21.61 -13.91 0.19
CA ASP A 135 -20.19 -13.58 0.32
C ASP A 135 -19.95 -12.07 0.13
N LEU A 136 -20.68 -11.44 -0.79
CA LEU A 136 -20.61 -10.00 -1.02
C LEU A 136 -21.19 -9.21 0.16
N ASP A 137 -22.33 -9.63 0.69
CA ASP A 137 -22.92 -9.03 1.90
C ASP A 137 -21.98 -9.19 3.11
N GLN A 138 -21.29 -10.32 3.22
CA GLN A 138 -20.28 -10.55 4.26
C GLN A 138 -19.09 -9.59 4.12
N LEU A 139 -18.47 -9.52 2.93
CA LEU A 139 -17.35 -8.62 2.66
C LEU A 139 -17.71 -7.15 2.88
N LYS A 140 -18.92 -6.75 2.46
CA LYS A 140 -19.45 -5.41 2.74
C LYS A 140 -19.58 -5.15 4.23
N SER A 141 -20.12 -6.12 5.00
CA SER A 141 -20.27 -5.97 6.44
C SER A 141 -18.93 -5.86 7.18
N GLU A 142 -17.93 -6.61 6.74
CA GLU A 142 -16.58 -6.58 7.30
C GLU A 142 -15.87 -5.25 6.99
N MET A 143 -15.94 -4.79 5.74
CA MET A 143 -15.46 -3.48 5.34
C MET A 143 -16.09 -2.35 6.18
N LEU A 144 -17.41 -2.34 6.34
CA LEU A 144 -18.10 -1.33 7.15
C LEU A 144 -17.67 -1.37 8.62
N ALA A 145 -17.41 -2.55 9.17
CA ALA A 145 -16.91 -2.70 10.54
C ALA A 145 -15.50 -2.11 10.70
N GLN A 146 -14.60 -2.38 9.75
CA GLN A 146 -13.24 -1.81 9.76
C GLN A 146 -13.26 -0.29 9.61
N LEU A 147 -14.10 0.25 8.71
CA LEU A 147 -14.28 1.69 8.55
C LEU A 147 -14.88 2.35 9.79
N ALA A 148 -15.79 1.67 10.49
CA ALA A 148 -16.33 2.16 11.75
C ALA A 148 -15.24 2.25 12.85
N GLU A 149 -14.41 1.21 12.99
CA GLU A 149 -13.30 1.22 13.96
C GLU A 149 -12.27 2.32 13.64
N LEU A 150 -11.94 2.50 12.36
CA LEU A 150 -11.06 3.58 11.91
C LEU A 150 -11.64 4.97 12.23
N LYS A 151 -12.95 5.18 12.01
CA LYS A 151 -13.63 6.42 12.36
C LYS A 151 -13.58 6.72 13.86
N GLU A 152 -13.84 5.72 14.70
CA GLU A 152 -13.70 5.89 16.15
C GLU A 152 -12.29 6.29 16.54
N GLN A 153 -11.26 5.67 15.95
CA GLN A 153 -9.86 6.01 16.21
C GLN A 153 -9.50 7.44 15.76
N LEU A 154 -9.98 7.87 14.59
CA LEU A 154 -9.78 9.24 14.10
C LEU A 154 -10.49 10.26 15.01
N GLN A 155 -11.71 9.94 15.44
CA GLN A 155 -12.47 10.77 16.37
C GLN A 155 -11.80 10.86 17.74
N LEU A 156 -11.18 9.79 18.24
CA LEU A 156 -10.39 9.85 19.49
C LEU A 156 -9.24 10.87 19.38
N GLY A 157 -8.57 10.92 18.23
CA GLY A 157 -7.53 11.91 17.94
C GLY A 157 -8.05 13.35 17.94
N LEU A 158 -9.26 13.57 17.42
CA LEU A 158 -9.93 14.88 17.43
C LEU A 158 -10.40 15.31 18.83
N HIS A 159 -10.98 14.39 19.62
CA HIS A 159 -11.51 14.70 20.95
C HIS A 159 -10.41 14.86 22.02
N GLY A 160 -9.22 14.28 21.82
CA GLY A 160 -8.08 14.39 22.74
C GLY A 160 -7.51 15.79 22.93
N TYR A 161 -7.84 16.75 22.05
CA TYR A 161 -7.30 18.12 22.07
C TYR A 161 -8.34 19.21 22.40
N GLY A 162 -9.58 18.83 22.68
CA GLY A 162 -10.71 19.76 22.57
C GLY A 162 -11.63 19.91 23.77
N MET A 163 -11.25 19.65 25.03
CA MET A 163 -12.16 19.87 26.18
C MET A 163 -11.47 20.27 27.49
N ILE A 164 -10.82 21.45 27.59
CA ILE A 164 -10.66 22.16 28.88
C ILE A 164 -10.73 23.68 28.63
N GLY A 165 -11.80 24.31 29.10
CA GLY A 165 -11.83 25.76 29.28
C GLY A 165 -10.87 26.20 30.39
N HIS A 166 -10.35 27.42 30.27
CA HIS A 166 -9.62 28.23 31.28
C HIS A 166 -8.09 28.36 31.12
N ASN A 167 -7.68 29.19 30.15
CA ASN A 167 -6.68 30.27 30.24
C ASN A 167 -5.40 30.07 31.13
N ARG A 168 -4.36 29.41 30.60
CA ARG A 168 -2.96 29.90 30.46
C ARG A 168 -2.00 28.83 29.88
N PRO A 169 -0.93 29.22 29.16
CA PRO A 169 -0.27 28.39 28.14
C PRO A 169 0.91 27.56 28.67
N PRO A 170 1.29 26.50 27.94
CA PRO A 170 2.62 26.45 27.33
C PRO A 170 2.52 26.27 25.79
N GLY A 171 3.65 26.46 25.10
CA GLY A 171 3.75 26.52 23.64
C GLY A 171 3.32 25.25 22.88
N PRO A 172 3.40 25.27 21.53
CA PRO A 172 2.87 24.21 20.67
C PRO A 172 3.49 22.86 21.03
N ILE A 173 2.65 21.91 21.46
CA ILE A 173 3.00 20.49 21.35
C ILE A 173 2.54 20.08 19.95
N GLU A 174 3.39 20.40 18.98
CA GLU A 174 3.27 20.19 17.53
C GLU A 174 3.49 18.72 17.12
N ASP A 175 3.20 17.75 18.00
CA ASP A 175 3.73 16.39 17.88
C ASP A 175 2.58 15.36 17.78
N SER A 176 1.61 15.64 16.91
CA SER A 176 0.53 14.72 16.54
C SER A 176 0.89 14.00 15.23
N PRO A 177 0.66 12.68 15.10
CA PRO A 177 0.97 11.92 13.88
C PRO A 177 0.09 12.33 12.69
N VAL A 178 -1.06 12.94 12.96
CA VAL A 178 -2.04 13.40 11.96
C VAL A 178 -2.55 14.77 12.39
N SER A 179 -2.70 15.68 11.42
CA SER A 179 -3.30 16.99 11.69
C SER A 179 -4.81 16.86 11.89
N ALA A 180 -5.42 17.81 12.62
CA ALA A 180 -6.87 17.83 12.79
C ALA A 180 -7.61 17.99 11.44
N GLN A 181 -6.98 18.67 10.48
CA GLN A 181 -7.50 18.83 9.13
C GLN A 181 -7.49 17.48 8.40
N ASP A 182 -6.36 16.79 8.37
CA ASP A 182 -6.24 15.50 7.67
C ASP A 182 -7.18 14.46 8.31
N ALA A 183 -7.29 14.44 9.64
CA ALA A 183 -8.23 13.56 10.33
C ALA A 183 -9.69 13.85 9.97
N THR A 184 -10.07 15.12 9.81
CA THR A 184 -11.41 15.51 9.36
C THR A 184 -11.63 15.10 7.90
N GLU A 185 -10.62 15.27 7.06
CA GLU A 185 -10.67 14.87 5.66
C GLU A 185 -10.79 13.35 5.50
N ALA A 186 -10.05 12.55 6.28
CA ALA A 186 -10.23 11.09 6.33
C ALA A 186 -11.65 10.68 6.74
N LEU A 187 -12.25 11.36 7.72
CA LEU A 187 -13.65 11.09 8.09
C LEU A 187 -14.61 11.36 6.93
N ASN A 188 -14.36 12.42 6.15
CA ASN A 188 -15.16 12.73 4.96
C ASN A 188 -14.96 11.68 3.85
N GLU A 189 -13.73 11.24 3.60
CA GLU A 189 -13.44 10.18 2.62
C GLU A 189 -14.08 8.84 3.03
N ILE A 190 -14.01 8.48 4.31
CA ILE A 190 -14.71 7.27 4.81
C ILE A 190 -16.22 7.40 4.59
N ALA A 191 -16.82 8.57 4.85
CA ALA A 191 -18.24 8.79 4.61
C ALA A 191 -18.63 8.65 3.13
N LYS A 192 -17.74 9.01 2.19
CA LYS A 192 -17.94 8.74 0.76
C LYS A 192 -17.97 7.24 0.48
N ILE A 193 -17.00 6.47 0.99
CA ILE A 193 -16.95 5.01 0.81
C ILE A 193 -18.23 4.35 1.31
N GLU A 194 -18.73 4.77 2.49
CA GLU A 194 -19.99 4.24 3.04
C GLU A 194 -21.20 4.61 2.18
N ALA A 195 -21.27 5.85 1.70
CA ALA A 195 -22.34 6.29 0.82
C ALA A 195 -22.34 5.54 -0.53
N GLU A 196 -21.15 5.24 -1.07
CA GLU A 196 -21.03 4.40 -2.27
C GLU A 196 -21.45 2.95 -1.98
N ALA A 197 -21.09 2.40 -0.82
CA ALA A 197 -21.46 1.04 -0.44
C ALA A 197 -22.98 0.84 -0.33
N GLU A 198 -23.77 1.88 -0.04
CA GLU A 198 -25.24 1.82 -0.01
C GLU A 198 -25.88 1.78 -1.40
N LYS A 199 -25.17 2.20 -2.44
CA LYS A 199 -25.70 2.23 -3.80
C LYS A 199 -25.77 0.83 -4.40
N PRO A 200 -26.80 0.53 -5.22
CA PRO A 200 -26.86 -0.72 -5.97
C PRO A 200 -25.73 -0.83 -7.01
N GLU A 201 -25.24 0.31 -7.50
CA GLU A 201 -24.07 0.45 -8.37
C GLU A 201 -23.12 1.48 -7.74
N PRO A 202 -22.09 1.05 -6.99
CA PRO A 202 -21.13 1.95 -6.38
C PRO A 202 -20.22 2.60 -7.44
N ALA A 203 -19.92 3.89 -7.28
CA ALA A 203 -18.93 4.56 -8.11
C ALA A 203 -17.52 4.15 -7.66
N ILE A 204 -16.94 3.18 -8.37
CA ILE A 204 -15.64 2.57 -8.05
C ILE A 204 -14.53 3.62 -7.95
N ASP A 205 -14.54 4.63 -8.82
CA ASP A 205 -13.54 5.70 -8.83
C ASP A 205 -13.58 6.54 -7.55
N THR A 206 -14.77 6.93 -7.09
CA THR A 206 -14.94 7.64 -5.82
C THR A 206 -14.38 6.84 -4.64
N VAL A 207 -14.60 5.52 -4.65
CA VAL A 207 -14.07 4.62 -3.61
C VAL A 207 -12.54 4.55 -3.70
N ASN A 208 -11.99 4.42 -4.91
CA ASN A 208 -10.54 4.37 -5.13
C ASN A 208 -9.84 5.68 -4.72
N GLU A 209 -10.40 6.84 -5.05
CA GLU A 209 -9.89 8.14 -4.61
C GLU A 209 -9.84 8.24 -3.09
N SER A 210 -10.92 7.82 -2.44
CA SER A 210 -11.04 7.81 -0.98
C SER A 210 -10.01 6.87 -0.34
N VAL A 211 -9.81 5.67 -0.89
CA VAL A 211 -8.78 4.71 -0.45
C VAL A 211 -7.37 5.26 -0.68
N GLY A 212 -7.11 5.92 -1.80
CA GLY A 212 -5.83 6.56 -2.09
C GLY A 212 -5.48 7.64 -1.07
N PHE A 213 -6.47 8.43 -0.62
CA PHE A 213 -6.28 9.38 0.46
C PHE A 213 -5.88 8.69 1.79
N LEU A 214 -6.60 7.62 2.17
CA LEU A 214 -6.28 6.86 3.39
C LEU A 214 -4.88 6.24 3.36
N ARG A 215 -4.43 5.75 2.20
CA ARG A 215 -3.06 5.23 2.00
C ARG A 215 -2.00 6.32 2.15
N ARG A 216 -2.22 7.51 1.59
CA ARG A 216 -1.30 8.66 1.78
C ARG A 216 -1.19 9.05 3.26
N MET A 217 -2.29 9.03 3.99
CA MET A 217 -2.29 9.25 5.43
C MET A 217 -1.51 8.16 6.19
N ALA A 218 -1.63 6.90 5.80
CA ALA A 218 -0.84 5.82 6.39
C ALA A 218 0.67 6.07 6.19
N GLY A 219 1.07 6.48 4.99
CA GLY A 219 2.45 6.85 4.69
C GLY A 219 2.98 7.99 5.57
N SER A 220 2.22 9.07 5.72
CA SER A 220 2.65 10.20 6.57
C SER A 220 2.80 9.81 8.04
N ILE A 221 1.91 8.96 8.56
CA ILE A 221 2.01 8.44 9.94
C ILE A 221 3.24 7.53 10.09
N ALA A 222 3.55 6.70 9.09
CA ALA A 222 4.71 5.83 9.10
C ALA A 222 6.02 6.63 9.12
N VAL A 223 6.11 7.70 8.31
CA VAL A 223 7.23 8.65 8.33
C VAL A 223 7.35 9.33 9.70
N TRP A 224 6.23 9.82 10.24
CA TRP A 224 6.21 10.44 11.57
C TRP A 224 6.71 9.49 12.68
N LEU A 225 6.27 8.22 12.66
CA LEU A 225 6.72 7.20 13.61
C LEU A 225 8.23 6.93 13.50
N ARG A 226 8.77 6.94 12.27
CA ARG A 226 10.19 6.76 11.99
C ARG A 226 11.01 7.93 12.55
N ASP A 227 10.60 9.16 12.25
CA ASP A 227 11.24 10.37 12.76
C ASP A 227 11.21 10.42 14.29
N ARG A 228 10.09 9.97 14.87
CA ARG A 228 9.92 9.88 16.32
C ARG A 228 10.84 8.83 16.95
N ALA A 229 11.01 7.68 16.32
CA ALA A 229 11.94 6.64 16.77
C ALA A 229 13.39 7.14 16.74
N ASN A 230 13.78 7.82 15.65
CA ASN A 230 15.11 8.43 15.51
C ASN A 230 15.37 9.47 16.62
N ALA A 231 14.40 10.35 16.89
CA ALA A 231 14.52 11.37 17.93
C ALA A 231 14.66 10.78 19.35
N GLN A 232 14.05 9.62 19.64
CA GLN A 232 14.18 8.95 20.94
C GLN A 232 15.54 8.30 21.17
N ILE A 233 16.25 7.90 20.10
CA ILE A 233 17.63 7.39 20.19
C ILE A 233 18.59 8.52 20.59
N ASP A 234 18.35 9.73 20.11
CA ASP A 234 19.16 10.91 20.44
C ASP A 234 18.81 11.53 21.82
N ALA A 235 17.57 11.37 22.28
CA ALA A 235 17.10 11.87 23.57
C ALA A 235 16.89 10.73 24.57
N ALA A 236 17.95 10.32 25.28
CA ALA A 236 17.96 9.20 26.23
C ALA A 236 16.98 9.26 27.43
N ILE A 237 16.01 10.19 27.51
CA ILE A 237 14.99 10.26 28.57
C ILE A 237 13.70 10.88 28.02
N THR A 238 12.64 10.09 27.78
CA THR A 238 11.23 10.49 28.09
C THR A 238 10.22 9.35 27.88
N LEU A 239 10.15 8.41 28.82
CA LEU A 239 9.17 7.31 28.85
C LEU A 239 7.73 7.71 29.28
N GLY A 240 7.39 9.00 29.30
CA GLY A 240 6.12 9.46 29.90
C GLY A 240 5.03 9.91 28.93
N VAL A 241 5.37 10.79 27.97
CA VAL A 241 4.37 11.50 27.13
C VAL A 241 4.39 11.01 25.67
N GLY A 242 5.56 10.62 25.14
CA GLY A 242 5.70 10.16 23.75
C GLY A 242 5.16 8.75 23.47
N GLY A 243 5.08 7.88 24.48
CA GLY A 243 4.62 6.50 24.32
C GLY A 243 3.14 6.38 23.96
N GLY A 244 2.27 7.21 24.55
CA GLY A 244 0.84 7.20 24.24
C GLY A 244 0.53 7.65 22.80
N VAL A 245 1.23 8.68 22.32
CA VAL A 245 1.07 9.18 20.94
C VAL A 245 1.63 8.17 19.92
N ALA A 246 2.76 7.52 20.22
CA ALA A 246 3.30 6.47 19.37
C ALA A 246 2.37 5.24 19.28
N LEU A 247 1.78 4.81 20.40
CA LEU A 247 0.78 3.73 20.40
C LEU A 247 -0.48 4.11 19.62
N TYR A 248 -0.94 5.36 19.76
CA TYR A 248 -2.04 5.88 18.96
C TYR A 248 -1.73 5.84 17.46
N ALA A 249 -0.56 6.33 17.06
CA ALA A 249 -0.09 6.32 15.68
C ALA A 249 0.04 4.90 15.10
N GLN A 250 0.62 3.96 15.87
CA GLN A 250 0.74 2.55 15.46
C GLN A 250 -0.63 1.90 15.24
N ARG A 251 -1.58 2.14 16.16
CA ARG A 251 -2.95 1.63 16.01
C ARG A 251 -3.65 2.25 14.82
N LEU A 252 -3.49 3.56 14.60
CA LEU A 252 -4.08 4.25 13.46
C LEU A 252 -3.53 3.74 12.13
N LEU A 253 -2.20 3.52 12.06
CA LEU A 253 -1.55 2.93 10.89
C LEU A 253 -2.09 1.52 10.57
N ALA A 254 -2.23 0.67 11.59
CA ALA A 254 -2.78 -0.67 11.42
C ALA A 254 -4.24 -0.62 10.91
N LEU A 255 -5.08 0.25 11.48
CA LEU A 255 -6.48 0.39 11.07
C LEU A 255 -6.64 0.97 9.66
N LEU A 256 -5.74 1.87 9.24
CA LEU A 256 -5.72 2.35 7.87
C LEU A 256 -5.41 1.22 6.90
N GLY A 257 -4.42 0.37 7.22
CA GLY A 257 -4.11 -0.83 6.44
C GLY A 257 -5.32 -1.76 6.31
N THR A 258 -5.85 -2.24 7.45
CA THR A 258 -6.96 -3.21 7.45
C THR A 258 -8.23 -2.67 6.77
N ALA A 259 -8.57 -1.39 6.99
CA ALA A 259 -9.71 -0.77 6.34
C ALA A 259 -9.54 -0.73 4.82
N THR A 260 -8.36 -0.33 4.32
CA THR A 260 -8.12 -0.29 2.87
C THR A 260 -8.15 -1.68 2.25
N GLU A 261 -7.58 -2.69 2.90
CA GLU A 261 -7.65 -4.09 2.44
C GLU A 261 -9.09 -4.60 2.37
N SER A 262 -9.91 -4.33 3.38
CA SER A 262 -11.32 -4.75 3.38
C SER A 262 -12.14 -4.04 2.30
N VAL A 263 -11.85 -2.76 2.01
CA VAL A 263 -12.48 -2.04 0.89
C VAL A 263 -12.11 -2.69 -0.44
N TRP A 264 -10.84 -3.03 -0.65
CA TRP A 264 -10.39 -3.75 -1.86
C TRP A 264 -11.04 -5.12 -2.01
N ALA A 265 -11.12 -5.89 -0.93
CA ALA A 265 -11.77 -7.19 -0.94
C ALA A 265 -13.26 -7.09 -1.35
N TRP A 266 -13.97 -6.08 -0.85
CA TRP A 266 -15.35 -5.80 -1.26
C TRP A 266 -15.43 -5.35 -2.72
N LEU A 267 -14.56 -4.44 -3.17
CA LEU A 267 -14.54 -3.94 -4.55
C LEU A 267 -14.30 -5.06 -5.57
N HIS A 268 -13.35 -5.95 -5.31
CA HIS A 268 -13.05 -7.09 -6.19
C HIS A 268 -14.20 -8.10 -6.28
N ALA A 269 -15.06 -8.17 -5.28
CA ALA A 269 -16.22 -9.06 -5.26
C ALA A 269 -17.44 -8.48 -5.99
N LEU A 270 -17.44 -7.18 -6.34
CA LEU A 270 -18.56 -6.55 -7.04
C LEU A 270 -18.75 -7.14 -8.45
N PRO A 271 -20.01 -7.34 -8.88
CA PRO A 271 -20.29 -7.78 -10.24
C PRO A 271 -20.01 -6.63 -11.22
N TRP A 272 -18.99 -6.79 -12.07
CA TRP A 272 -18.68 -5.83 -13.14
C TRP A 272 -19.79 -5.83 -14.20
N PRO A 273 -20.32 -4.65 -14.60
CA PRO A 273 -21.22 -4.59 -15.75
C PRO A 273 -20.44 -4.94 -17.02
N PHE A 274 -20.90 -5.96 -17.74
CA PHE A 274 -20.37 -6.35 -19.06
C PHE A 274 -20.90 -5.42 -20.16
#